data_AF-S8D9G6-F1
#
_entry.id   AF-S8D9G6-F1
#
_cell.length_a   1.000
_cell.length_b   1.000
_cell.length_c   1.000
_cell.angle_alpha   90.00
_cell.angle_beta   90.00
_cell.angle_gamma   90.00
#
_symmetry.space_group_name_H-M   'P 1'
#
loop_
_entity.id
_entity.type
_entity.pdbx_description
1 polymer ?
#
loop_
_entity_poly.entity_id
_entity_poly.type
_entity_poly.pdbx_seq_one_letter_code
_entity_poly.pdbx_strand_id
1 'polypeptide(L)'
;KSPANSKAKDSSESQKTDYIHVRARRGQATDSHSLAERVRREKISERMKYLQDLVPGCNKITGKAGMLDEIINYVQSLQRQVELLSMKLAAVSPRLDFNME
;
A
#
# COMPACT_ATOMS: atom_id res chain seq x y z
N LYS A 1 11.33 -38.37 -35.61
CA LYS A 1 11.39 -37.94 -34.20
C LYS A 1 10.03 -37.32 -33.87
N SER A 2 9.21 -38.06 -33.13
CA SER A 2 7.84 -37.72 -32.71
C SER A 2 7.82 -36.54 -31.68
N PRO A 3 6.68 -36.15 -31.06
CA PRO A 3 5.42 -35.60 -31.60
C PRO A 3 4.78 -34.54 -30.64
N ALA A 4 3.45 -34.31 -30.78
CA ALA A 4 2.48 -33.85 -29.76
C ALA A 4 2.48 -32.35 -29.38
N ASN A 5 1.46 -31.55 -29.67
CA ASN A 5 0.03 -31.61 -29.26
C ASN A 5 -0.18 -31.76 -27.75
N SER A 6 -0.49 -30.65 -27.09
CA SER A 6 -1.27 -30.61 -25.86
C SER A 6 -2.26 -29.44 -25.91
N LYS A 7 -3.43 -29.70 -26.54
CA LYS A 7 -4.68 -29.02 -26.22
C LYS A 7 -5.01 -29.28 -24.75
N ALA A 8 -5.17 -28.21 -23.97
CA ALA A 8 -6.06 -28.19 -22.81
C ALA A 8 -6.33 -26.74 -22.40
N LYS A 9 -7.49 -26.19 -22.81
CA LYS A 9 -8.42 -25.58 -21.85
C LYS A 9 -9.72 -25.13 -22.52
N ASP A 10 -10.74 -25.90 -22.16
CA ASP A 10 -12.03 -25.45 -21.67
C ASP A 10 -12.97 -24.72 -22.63
N SER A 11 -13.95 -25.49 -23.06
CA SER A 11 -15.17 -25.10 -23.72
C SER A 11 -15.99 -24.19 -22.81
N SER A 12 -15.89 -22.88 -23.01
CA SER A 12 -17.00 -21.98 -22.68
C SER A 12 -17.46 -21.31 -23.97
N GLU A 13 -18.50 -21.92 -24.53
CA GLU A 13 -19.22 -21.49 -25.71
C GLU A 13 -19.75 -20.07 -25.50
N SER A 14 -18.91 -19.10 -25.86
CA SER A 14 -19.24 -17.69 -25.78
C SER A 14 -19.92 -17.32 -27.07
N GLN A 15 -21.23 -17.12 -27.00
CA GLN A 15 -22.04 -16.53 -28.06
C GLN A 15 -21.27 -15.32 -28.63
N LYS A 16 -20.81 -15.43 -29.88
CA LYS A 16 -20.18 -14.32 -30.60
C LYS A 16 -21.28 -13.32 -30.93
N THR A 17 -21.63 -12.47 -29.98
CA THR A 17 -22.32 -11.23 -30.28
C THR A 17 -21.31 -10.31 -30.96
N ASP A 18 -21.76 -9.61 -32.00
CA ASP A 18 -20.94 -8.63 -32.72
C ASP A 18 -20.62 -7.47 -31.77
N TYR A 19 -19.47 -7.56 -31.07
CA TYR A 19 -19.02 -6.51 -30.19
C TYR A 19 -18.37 -5.40 -31.02
N ILE A 20 -18.98 -4.22 -31.03
CA ILE A 20 -18.30 -3.00 -31.46
C ILE A 20 -17.26 -2.67 -30.39
N HIS A 21 -15.97 -2.79 -30.73
CA HIS A 21 -14.87 -2.40 -29.85
C HIS A 21 -14.77 -0.88 -29.73
N VAL A 22 -15.68 -0.28 -28.96
CA VAL A 22 -15.55 1.10 -28.49
C VAL A 22 -14.71 1.08 -27.23
N ARG A 23 -13.74 2.00 -27.11
CA ARG A 23 -12.99 2.20 -25.88
C ARG A 23 -13.97 2.41 -24.73
N ALA A 24 -14.00 1.48 -23.77
CA ALA A 24 -14.75 1.64 -22.53
C ALA A 24 -14.33 2.97 -21.87
N ARG A 25 -15.30 3.81 -21.51
CA ARG A 25 -15.06 5.05 -20.76
C ARG A 25 -14.37 4.71 -19.43
N ARG A 26 -13.51 5.60 -18.94
CA ARG A 26 -12.81 5.43 -17.65
C ARG A 26 -13.85 5.13 -16.56
N GLY A 27 -13.83 3.92 -16.00
CA GLY A 27 -14.83 3.48 -15.01
C GLY A 27 -15.75 2.34 -15.44
N GLN A 28 -15.78 1.96 -16.72
CA GLN A 28 -16.77 1.02 -17.28
C GLN A 28 -16.37 -0.47 -17.22
N ALA A 29 -15.28 -0.83 -16.54
CA ALA A 29 -14.99 -2.24 -16.32
C ALA A 29 -16.03 -2.79 -15.34
N THR A 30 -16.99 -3.56 -15.86
CA THR A 30 -18.09 -4.18 -15.10
C THR A 30 -17.78 -5.61 -14.68
N ASP A 31 -16.62 -6.15 -15.06
CA ASP A 31 -16.16 -7.46 -14.60
C ASP A 31 -15.75 -7.40 -13.11
N SER A 32 -16.06 -8.47 -12.39
CA SER A 32 -15.83 -8.56 -10.95
C SER A 32 -14.36 -8.38 -10.56
N HIS A 33 -13.43 -8.84 -11.39
CA HIS A 33 -11.99 -8.73 -11.16
C HIS A 33 -11.53 -7.27 -11.22
N SER A 34 -11.93 -6.51 -12.24
CA SER A 34 -11.61 -5.09 -12.36
C SER A 34 -12.22 -4.25 -11.24
N LEU A 35 -13.44 -4.59 -10.78
CA LEU A 35 -14.06 -3.91 -9.64
C LEU A 35 -13.27 -4.16 -8.35
N ALA A 36 -12.88 -5.41 -8.08
CA ALA A 36 -12.09 -5.76 -6.90
C ALA A 36 -10.73 -5.03 -6.89
N GLU A 37 -10.05 -4.97 -8.04
CA GLU A 37 -8.77 -4.25 -8.15
C GLU A 37 -8.93 -2.74 -7.94
N ARG A 38 -10.03 -2.14 -8.41
CA ARG A 38 -10.33 -0.73 -8.13
C ARG A 38 -10.45 -0.47 -6.63
N VAL A 39 -11.26 -1.26 -5.92
CA VAL A 39 -11.45 -1.13 -4.47
C VAL A 39 -10.12 -1.31 -3.73
N ARG A 40 -9.27 -2.26 -4.16
CA ARG A 40 -7.92 -2.43 -3.62
C ARG A 40 -7.07 -1.17 -3.79
N ARG A 41 -7.07 -0.55 -4.98
CA ARG A 41 -6.31 0.69 -5.26
C ARG A 41 -6.82 1.89 -4.48
N GLU A 42 -8.12 2.00 -4.29
CA GLU A 42 -8.75 3.06 -3.49
C GLU A 42 -8.31 2.93 -2.02
N LYS A 43 -8.41 1.72 -1.44
CA LYS A 43 -7.93 1.45 -0.08
C LYS A 43 -6.45 1.77 0.12
N ILE A 44 -5.59 1.46 -0.87
CA ILE A 44 -4.18 1.83 -0.83
C ILE A 44 -4.02 3.35 -0.85
N SER A 45 -4.75 4.04 -1.74
CA SER A 45 -4.66 5.49 -1.88
C SER A 45 -5.10 6.24 -0.62
N GLU A 46 -6.17 5.76 0.03
CA GLU A 46 -6.63 6.29 1.33
C GLU A 46 -5.56 6.15 2.42
N ARG A 47 -4.94 4.96 2.53
CA ARG A 47 -3.86 4.73 3.49
C ARG A 47 -2.64 5.59 3.21
N MET A 48 -2.27 5.77 1.94
CA MET A 48 -1.15 6.65 1.57
C MET A 48 -1.43 8.10 1.97
N LYS A 49 -2.66 8.59 1.75
CA LYS A 49 -3.06 9.93 2.16
C LYS A 49 -3.02 10.08 3.69
N TYR A 50 -3.56 9.10 4.42
CA TYR A 50 -3.55 9.11 5.87
C TYR A 50 -2.10 9.16 6.43
N LEU A 51 -1.19 8.37 5.87
CA LEU A 51 0.22 8.43 6.26
C LEU A 51 0.84 9.79 5.98
N GLN A 52 0.55 10.39 4.83
CA GLN A 52 1.03 11.71 4.46
C GLN A 52 0.54 12.81 5.43
N ASP A 53 -0.71 12.72 5.89
CA ASP A 53 -1.31 13.69 6.83
C ASP A 53 -0.70 13.60 8.25
N LEU A 54 -0.18 12.44 8.65
CA LEU A 54 0.45 12.23 9.95
C LEU A 54 1.88 12.76 10.05
N VAL A 55 2.60 12.86 8.93
CA VAL A 55 4.03 13.14 8.94
C VAL A 55 4.29 14.62 8.59
N PRO A 56 4.93 15.39 9.51
CA PRO A 56 5.25 16.79 9.25
C PRO A 56 6.09 16.95 7.98
N GLY A 57 5.69 17.88 7.11
CA GLY A 57 6.44 18.19 5.89
C GLY A 57 6.27 17.20 4.72
N CYS A 58 5.58 16.07 4.92
CA CYS A 58 5.39 15.04 3.90
C CYS A 58 4.64 15.56 2.65
N ASN A 59 3.74 16.54 2.83
CA ASN A 59 3.00 17.21 1.75
C ASN A 59 3.87 17.88 0.67
N LYS A 60 5.13 18.18 0.98
CA LYS A 60 6.07 18.83 0.04
C LYS A 60 6.83 17.82 -0.81
N ILE A 61 6.76 16.52 -0.48
CA ILE A 61 7.51 15.47 -1.13
C ILE A 61 6.76 14.99 -2.36
N THR A 62 7.44 15.01 -3.50
CA THR A 62 6.87 14.55 -4.76
C THR A 62 7.16 13.07 -4.95
N GLY A 63 6.12 12.29 -5.27
CA GLY A 63 6.25 10.87 -5.60
C GLY A 63 6.11 9.95 -4.37
N LYS A 64 5.61 8.74 -4.62
CA LYS A 64 5.27 7.78 -3.56
C LYS A 64 6.48 7.20 -2.84
N ALA A 65 7.61 7.02 -3.53
CA ALA A 65 8.83 6.46 -2.94
C ALA A 65 9.41 7.42 -1.90
N GLY A 66 9.72 8.66 -2.31
CA GLY A 66 10.26 9.67 -1.40
C GLY A 66 9.30 9.99 -0.24
N MET A 67 7.98 9.98 -0.47
CA MET A 67 6.99 10.12 0.60
C MET A 67 7.17 9.04 1.68
N LEU A 68 7.34 7.77 1.27
CA LEU A 68 7.55 6.66 2.19
C LEU A 68 8.91 6.74 2.89
N ASP A 69 9.96 7.17 2.19
CA ASP A 69 11.28 7.37 2.80
C ASP A 69 11.21 8.43 3.92
N GLU A 70 10.53 9.55 3.69
CA GLU A 70 10.33 10.58 4.73
C GLU A 70 9.49 10.07 5.90
N ILE A 71 8.47 9.24 5.65
CA ILE A 71 7.70 8.60 6.72
C ILE A 71 8.60 7.69 7.57
N ILE A 72 9.45 6.89 6.94
CA ILE A 72 10.41 6.02 7.64
C ILE A 72 11.37 6.85 8.48
N ASN A 73 11.92 7.93 7.91
CA ASN A 73 12.81 8.84 8.62
C ASN A 73 12.13 9.47 9.85
N TYR A 74 10.86 9.86 9.73
CA TYR A 74 10.11 10.42 10.85
C TYR A 74 9.90 9.40 11.97
N VAL A 75 9.51 8.16 11.65
CA VAL A 75 9.37 7.08 12.64
C VAL A 75 10.68 6.82 13.38
N GLN A 76 11.81 6.73 12.66
CA GLN A 76 13.12 6.55 13.29
C GLN A 76 13.51 7.73 14.17
N SER A 77 13.16 8.95 13.78
CA SER A 77 13.40 10.15 14.60
C SER A 77 12.61 10.13 15.91
N LEU A 78 11.37 9.64 15.88
CA LEU A 78 10.54 9.48 17.07
C LEU A 78 11.10 8.40 18.00
N GLN A 79 11.54 7.26 17.45
CA GLN A 79 12.18 6.19 18.23
C GLN A 79 13.41 6.71 18.99
N ARG A 80 14.29 7.47 18.32
CA ARG A 80 15.46 8.10 18.96
C ARG A 80 15.06 9.10 20.04
N GLN A 81 14.01 9.89 19.82
CA GLN A 81 13.50 10.83 20.83
C GLN A 81 13.01 10.10 22.08
N VAL A 82 12.27 9.00 21.91
CA VAL A 82 11.80 8.16 23.02
C VAL A 82 12.98 7.59 23.80
N GLU A 83 13.97 7.00 23.12
CA GLU A 83 15.17 6.46 23.76
C GLU A 83 15.92 7.52 24.60
N LEU A 84 16.14 8.69 24.02
CA LEU A 84 16.83 9.80 24.69
C LEU A 84 16.05 10.30 25.92
N LEU A 85 14.71 10.40 25.82
CA LEU A 85 13.86 10.80 26.94
C LEU A 85 13.87 9.75 28.05
N SER A 86 13.81 8.46 27.71
CA SER A 86 13.92 7.36 28.68
C SER A 86 15.25 7.42 29.42
N MET A 87 16.37 7.63 28.71
CA MET A 87 17.70 7.78 29.32
C MET A 87 17.78 9.01 30.23
N LYS A 88 17.23 10.15 29.81
CA LYS A 88 17.17 11.37 30.65
C LYS A 88 16.33 11.14 31.91
N LEU A 89 15.21 10.44 31.81
CA LEU A 89 14.34 10.14 32.93
C LEU A 89 15.05 9.25 33.95
N ALA A 90 15.74 8.20 33.49
CA ALA A 90 16.55 7.34 34.35
C ALA A 90 17.68 8.11 35.06
N ALA A 91 18.32 9.06 34.38
CA ALA A 91 19.35 9.91 34.97
C ALA A 91 18.80 10.87 36.04
N VAL A 92 17.57 11.35 35.89
CA VAL A 92 16.92 12.29 36.83
C VAL A 92 16.22 11.57 37.99
N SER A 93 15.73 10.35 37.77
CA SER A 93 15.06 9.51 38.78
C SER A 93 15.54 8.06 38.70
N PRO A 94 16.69 7.72 39.32
CA PRO A 94 17.25 6.37 39.32
C PRO A 94 16.45 5.36 40.18
N ARG A 95 15.17 5.66 40.52
CA ARG A 95 14.32 4.86 41.42
C ARG A 95 13.07 4.28 40.74
N LEU A 96 12.88 4.48 39.44
CA LEU A 96 11.73 3.97 38.69
C LEU A 96 12.14 2.90 37.66
N ASP A 97 13.04 1.99 38.05
CA ASP A 97 13.23 0.73 37.34
C ASP A 97 12.18 -0.28 37.82
N PHE A 98 10.92 -0.10 37.42
CA PHE A 98 9.91 -1.15 37.61
C PHE A 98 9.07 -1.34 36.35
N ASN A 99 9.46 -2.40 35.61
CA ASN A 99 8.64 -3.24 34.73
C ASN A 99 8.05 -2.61 33.46
N MET A 100 8.79 -2.71 32.36
CA MET A 100 8.20 -3.02 31.05
C MET A 100 8.51 -4.49 30.74
N GLU A 101 7.53 -5.36 30.96
CA GLU A 101 7.44 -6.70 30.37
C GLU A 101 6.53 -6.63 29.14
#